data_AF-A0A9N9JQX6-F1
#
_entry.id   AF-A0A9N9JQX6-F1
#
_cell.length_a   1.000
_cell.length_b   1.000
_cell.length_c   1.000
_cell.angle_alpha   90.00
_cell.angle_beta   90.00
_cell.angle_gamma   90.00
#
_symmetry.space_group_name_H-M   'P 1'
#
loop_
_entity.id
_entity.type
_entity.pdbx_description
1 polymer ?
#
loop_
_entity_poly.entity_id
_entity_poly.type
_entity_poly.pdbx_seq_one_letter_code
_entity_poly.pdbx_strand_id
1 'polypeptide(L)'
;MSATSTQAFETMRQYRNKIKSEIVKVTQDIANIQQIQDRLEVAQKALQKTDDQKKAFSNYTTSETITLRKIVNADFHSTVCTLHLKDNLICHENCELEMESASGNDHFAACSYMGCGRCLVCDCGAKSVKLIYETQTLNKVLEDMKELYDRANEQHQQYSDDANNFQSTLANLQTTANAKYEEIHKLCKELSKICSRFNFVDELNANLESMRQDAKAIRNTNLRKNAEAEIARLEKLANN
;
A
#
# COMPACT_ATOMS: atom_id res chain seq x y z
N MET A 1 59.62 -23.75 -32.80
CA MET A 1 58.56 -23.61 -31.79
C MET A 1 58.04 -25.00 -31.49
N SER A 2 58.02 -25.45 -30.23
CA SER A 2 57.46 -26.77 -29.88
C SER A 2 55.93 -26.70 -29.83
N ALA A 3 55.23 -27.80 -30.13
CA ALA A 3 53.77 -27.89 -30.09
C ALA A 3 53.17 -27.40 -28.75
N THR A 4 53.92 -27.58 -27.65
CA THR A 4 53.58 -27.11 -26.30
C THR A 4 53.47 -25.58 -26.18
N SER A 5 54.29 -24.84 -26.92
CA SER A 5 54.27 -23.37 -26.93
C SER A 5 53.06 -22.83 -27.69
N THR A 6 52.72 -23.42 -28.83
CA THR A 6 51.58 -22.99 -29.66
C THR A 6 50.25 -23.17 -28.92
N GLN A 7 50.11 -24.28 -28.19
CA GLN A 7 48.90 -24.62 -27.43
C GLN A 7 48.70 -23.71 -26.20
N ALA A 8 49.80 -23.28 -25.56
CA ALA A 8 49.75 -22.29 -24.49
C ALA A 8 49.26 -20.91 -24.98
N PHE A 9 49.74 -20.45 -26.15
CA PHE A 9 49.27 -19.20 -26.77
C PHE A 9 47.80 -19.25 -27.18
N GLU A 10 47.32 -20.37 -27.71
CA GLU A 10 45.90 -20.58 -28.01
C GLU A 10 45.04 -20.53 -26.74
N THR A 11 45.48 -21.20 -25.67
CA THR A 11 44.77 -21.20 -24.38
C THR A 11 44.72 -19.80 -23.77
N MET A 12 45.83 -19.05 -23.81
CA MET A 12 45.87 -17.63 -23.39
C MET A 12 44.87 -16.77 -24.16
N ARG A 13 44.85 -16.89 -25.49
CA ARG A 13 43.93 -16.13 -26.35
C ARG A 13 42.48 -16.45 -26.01
N GLN A 14 42.15 -17.72 -25.77
CA GLN A 14 40.82 -18.15 -25.37
C GLN A 14 40.41 -17.55 -24.03
N TYR A 15 41.26 -17.64 -23.00
CA TYR A 15 40.98 -17.07 -21.68
C TYR A 15 40.83 -15.56 -21.73
N ARG A 16 41.70 -14.84 -22.44
CA ARG A 16 41.57 -13.40 -22.63
C ARG A 16 40.24 -13.02 -23.30
N ASN A 17 39.87 -13.71 -24.38
CA ASN A 17 38.61 -13.44 -25.07
C ASN A 17 37.41 -13.72 -24.17
N LYS A 18 37.48 -14.76 -23.33
CA LYS A 18 36.42 -15.10 -22.38
C LYS A 18 36.33 -14.06 -21.24
N ILE A 19 37.46 -13.62 -20.68
CA ILE A 19 37.52 -12.52 -19.70
C ILE A 19 36.86 -11.27 -20.28
N LYS A 20 37.25 -10.87 -21.51
CA LYS A 20 36.66 -9.71 -22.18
C LYS A 20 35.14 -9.85 -22.36
N SER A 21 34.68 -11.03 -22.77
CA SER A 21 33.25 -11.33 -22.89
C SER A 21 32.52 -11.21 -21.55
N GLU A 22 33.07 -11.76 -20.47
CA GLU A 22 32.43 -11.68 -19.14
C GLU A 22 32.43 -10.26 -18.58
N ILE A 23 33.49 -9.47 -18.81
CA ILE A 23 33.53 -8.06 -18.42
C ILE A 23 32.39 -7.28 -19.09
N VAL A 24 32.21 -7.43 -20.41
CA VAL A 24 31.10 -6.77 -21.14
C VAL A 24 29.74 -7.18 -20.57
N LYS A 25 29.56 -8.46 -20.23
CA LYS A 25 28.32 -8.94 -19.62
C LYS A 25 28.08 -8.38 -18.22
N VAL A 26 29.13 -8.18 -17.42
CA VAL A 26 29.03 -7.56 -16.09
C VAL A 26 28.68 -6.09 -16.21
N THR A 27 29.31 -5.34 -17.11
CA THR A 27 28.97 -3.94 -17.39
C THR A 27 27.50 -3.80 -17.78
N GLN A 28 26.98 -4.70 -18.63
CA GLN A 28 25.56 -4.71 -18.99
C GLN A 28 24.65 -5.00 -17.78
N ASP A 29 25.02 -5.96 -16.93
CA ASP A 29 24.25 -6.27 -15.72
C ASP A 29 24.22 -5.08 -14.76
N ILE A 30 25.33 -4.34 -14.61
CA ILE A 30 25.40 -3.12 -13.80
C ILE A 30 24.45 -2.05 -14.34
N ALA A 31 24.42 -1.85 -15.66
CA ALA A 31 23.47 -0.93 -16.28
C ALA A 31 22.00 -1.33 -16.01
N ASN A 32 21.70 -2.63 -16.13
CA ASN A 32 20.38 -3.17 -15.82
C ASN A 32 20.02 -3.00 -14.33
N ILE A 33 20.98 -3.23 -13.43
CA ILE A 33 20.84 -2.99 -11.98
C ILE A 33 20.47 -1.53 -11.72
N GLN A 34 21.16 -0.58 -12.36
CA GLN A 34 20.86 0.84 -12.19
C GLN A 34 19.44 1.19 -12.66
N GLN A 35 19.01 0.68 -13.81
CA GLN A 35 17.65 0.90 -14.31
C GLN A 35 16.57 0.35 -13.38
N ILE A 36 16.78 -0.85 -12.82
CA ILE A 36 15.82 -1.45 -11.87
C ILE A 36 15.81 -0.68 -10.54
N GLN A 37 16.95 -0.14 -10.10
CA GLN A 37 17.01 0.73 -8.92
C GLN A 37 16.22 2.02 -9.11
N ASP A 38 16.36 2.68 -10.27
CA ASP A 38 15.60 3.90 -10.56
C ASP A 38 14.09 3.63 -10.57
N ARG A 39 13.66 2.49 -11.14
CA ARG A 39 12.25 2.06 -11.12
C ARG A 39 11.74 1.74 -9.72
N LEU A 40 12.56 1.07 -8.90
CA LEU A 40 12.22 0.78 -7.50
C LEU A 40 12.04 2.06 -6.69
N GLU A 41 12.90 3.07 -6.88
CA GLU A 41 12.78 4.36 -6.19
C GLU A 41 11.47 5.07 -6.58
N VAL A 42 11.10 5.04 -7.86
CA VAL A 42 9.82 5.61 -8.33
C VAL A 42 8.63 4.88 -7.70
N ALA A 43 8.63 3.55 -7.68
CA ALA A 43 7.57 2.75 -7.06
C ALA A 43 7.44 3.03 -5.56
N GLN A 44 8.56 3.14 -4.83
CA GLN A 44 8.58 3.48 -3.40
C GLN A 44 8.03 4.89 -3.12
N LYS A 45 8.35 5.88 -3.95
CA LYS A 45 7.76 7.23 -3.84
C LYS A 45 6.26 7.21 -4.12
N ALA A 46 5.82 6.42 -5.10
CA ALA A 46 4.41 6.27 -5.43
C ALA A 46 3.63 5.58 -4.28
N LEU A 47 4.21 4.56 -3.64
CA LEU A 47 3.67 3.92 -2.44
C LEU A 47 3.42 4.90 -1.31
N GLN A 48 4.40 5.76 -1.01
CA GLN A 48 4.24 6.77 0.04
C GLN A 48 3.08 7.72 -0.29
N LYS A 49 3.00 8.16 -1.54
CA LYS A 49 1.93 9.06 -1.99
C LYS A 49 0.54 8.41 -1.88
N THR A 50 0.40 7.15 -2.28
CA THR A 50 -0.89 6.45 -2.18
C THR A 50 -1.27 6.15 -0.74
N ASP A 51 -0.31 5.92 0.14
CA ASP A 51 -0.55 5.82 1.59
C ASP A 51 -1.09 7.12 2.19
N ASP A 52 -0.52 8.26 1.80
CA ASP A 52 -0.99 9.57 2.24
C ASP A 52 -2.41 9.84 1.72
N GLN A 53 -2.72 9.46 0.48
CA GLN A 53 -4.06 9.54 -0.08
C GLN A 53 -5.07 8.65 0.66
N LYS A 54 -4.73 7.39 0.94
CA LYS A 54 -5.58 6.48 1.73
C LYS A 54 -5.91 7.08 3.10
N LYS A 55 -4.92 7.65 3.78
CA LYS A 55 -5.13 8.34 5.07
C LYS A 55 -6.07 9.53 4.92
N ALA A 56 -5.86 10.37 3.90
CA ALA A 56 -6.67 11.56 3.66
C ALA A 56 -8.15 11.26 3.40
N PHE A 57 -8.47 10.09 2.82
CA PHE A 57 -9.84 9.70 2.52
C PHE A 57 -10.40 8.62 3.44
N SER A 58 -9.68 8.23 4.50
CA SER A 58 -10.07 7.12 5.39
C SER A 58 -11.38 7.35 6.17
N ASN A 59 -11.78 8.62 6.33
CA ASN A 59 -13.01 9.04 7.01
C ASN A 59 -14.22 9.18 6.06
N TYR A 60 -14.29 8.36 5.00
CA TYR A 60 -15.43 8.34 4.07
C TYR A 60 -16.74 7.89 4.73
N THR A 61 -16.69 7.30 5.93
CA THR A 61 -17.88 7.02 6.74
C THR A 61 -18.04 8.10 7.81
N THR A 62 -19.21 8.71 7.85
CA THR A 62 -19.58 9.69 8.86
C THR A 62 -20.80 9.20 9.63
N SER A 63 -20.91 9.57 10.90
CA SER A 63 -22.04 9.24 11.74
C SER A 63 -22.78 10.51 12.12
N GLU A 64 -24.10 10.51 11.96
CA GLU A 64 -24.98 11.58 12.42
C GLU A 64 -25.91 11.03 13.49
N THR A 65 -26.10 11.79 14.56
CA THR A 65 -27.01 11.43 15.63
C THR A 65 -28.34 12.13 15.41
N ILE A 66 -29.40 11.36 15.24
CA ILE A 66 -30.77 11.86 15.13
C ILE A 66 -31.55 11.48 16.38
N THR A 67 -32.38 12.40 16.85
CA THR A 67 -33.32 12.13 17.95
C THR A 67 -34.69 11.83 17.36
N LEU A 68 -35.16 10.60 17.57
CA LEU A 68 -36.48 10.18 17.13
C LEU A 68 -37.47 10.19 18.30
N ARG A 69 -38.69 10.56 17.96
CA ARG A 69 -39.85 10.49 18.85
C ARG A 69 -40.40 9.08 18.82
N LYS A 70 -40.63 8.47 20.00
CA LYS A 70 -41.20 7.13 20.13
C LYS A 70 -42.22 7.10 21.24
N ILE A 71 -43.37 6.51 20.95
CA ILE A 71 -44.42 6.32 21.93
C ILE A 71 -44.22 4.99 22.67
N VAL A 72 -44.27 5.02 24.01
CA VAL A 72 -44.14 3.85 24.90
C VAL A 72 -45.19 3.87 26.00
N ASN A 73 -45.37 2.74 26.70
CA ASN A 73 -46.25 2.67 27.87
C ASN A 73 -45.65 3.43 29.07
N ALA A 74 -46.50 4.05 29.87
CA ALA A 74 -46.14 4.84 31.04
C ALA A 74 -47.01 4.51 32.25
N ASP A 75 -46.50 4.90 33.42
CA ASP A 75 -47.17 4.92 34.72
C ASP A 75 -48.08 6.14 34.93
N PHE A 76 -47.99 7.14 34.06
CA PHE A 76 -48.92 8.27 33.97
C PHE A 76 -49.63 8.27 32.62
N HIS A 77 -50.73 9.02 32.51
CA HIS A 77 -51.55 9.01 31.31
C HIS A 77 -51.29 10.23 30.43
N SER A 78 -51.05 10.03 29.13
CA SER A 78 -51.14 11.09 28.12
C SER A 78 -52.17 10.72 27.07
N THR A 79 -52.75 11.71 26.39
CA THR A 79 -53.71 11.48 25.31
C THR A 79 -53.02 11.50 23.96
N VAL A 80 -53.29 10.49 23.11
CA VAL A 80 -52.90 10.48 21.69
C VAL A 80 -54.07 10.04 20.83
N CYS A 81 -54.28 10.69 19.69
CA CYS A 81 -55.29 10.28 18.71
C CYS A 81 -54.70 9.26 17.72
N THR A 82 -55.52 8.38 17.12
CA THR A 82 -55.04 7.38 16.14
C THR A 82 -54.25 7.99 14.98
N LEU A 83 -54.55 9.23 14.58
CA LEU A 83 -53.80 9.96 13.56
C LEU A 83 -52.43 10.42 14.10
N HIS A 84 -52.39 11.10 15.24
CA HIS A 84 -51.15 11.57 15.87
C HIS A 84 -50.23 10.42 16.33
N LEU A 85 -50.78 9.24 16.62
CA LEU A 85 -50.01 8.04 16.94
C LEU A 85 -49.06 7.63 15.80
N LYS A 86 -49.47 7.81 14.53
CA LYS A 86 -48.64 7.46 13.37
C LYS A 86 -47.40 8.35 13.26
N ASP A 87 -47.50 9.58 13.73
CA ASP A 87 -46.44 10.59 13.64
C ASP A 87 -45.66 10.74 14.96
N ASN A 88 -45.89 9.84 15.94
CA ASN A 88 -45.35 9.91 17.30
C ASN A 88 -45.58 11.28 17.97
N LEU A 89 -46.79 11.82 17.82
CA LEU A 89 -47.22 13.08 18.41
C LEU A 89 -48.22 12.82 19.55
N ILE A 90 -48.05 13.51 20.68
CA ILE A 90 -48.98 13.47 21.81
C ILE A 90 -49.96 14.64 21.69
N CYS A 91 -51.25 14.39 21.89
CA CYS A 91 -52.29 15.44 21.91
C CYS A 91 -52.21 16.28 23.19
N HIS A 92 -52.03 15.62 24.34
CA HIS A 92 -51.85 16.25 25.65
C HIS A 92 -51.04 15.32 26.56
N GLU A 93 -49.87 15.78 27.00
CA GLU A 93 -48.93 15.02 27.83
C GLU A 93 -49.30 15.09 29.32
N ASN A 94 -49.13 13.98 30.05
CA ASN A 94 -49.37 13.88 31.49
C ASN A 94 -50.73 14.48 31.92
N CYS A 95 -51.80 13.98 31.30
CA CYS A 95 -53.16 14.37 31.63
C CYS A 95 -53.52 13.86 33.04
N GLU A 96 -53.65 14.78 33.98
CA GLU A 96 -53.96 14.51 35.40
C GLU A 96 -55.45 14.23 35.68
N LEU A 97 -56.27 14.13 34.63
CA LEU A 97 -57.68 13.83 34.75
C LEU A 97 -57.88 12.35 35.10
N GLU A 98 -58.92 12.04 35.86
CA GLU A 98 -59.24 10.67 36.25
C GLU A 98 -59.73 9.86 35.04
N MET A 99 -59.24 8.62 34.88
CA MET A 99 -59.68 7.73 33.80
C MET A 99 -61.05 7.12 34.13
N GLU A 100 -62.10 7.50 33.40
CA GLU A 100 -63.48 7.13 33.76
C GLU A 100 -63.92 5.70 33.39
N SER A 101 -63.25 4.95 32.49
CA SER A 101 -63.76 3.60 32.14
C SER A 101 -62.76 2.60 31.53
N ALA A 102 -63.11 1.30 31.67
CA ALA A 102 -62.37 0.14 31.17
C ALA A 102 -62.75 -0.29 29.72
N SER A 103 -63.56 0.49 29.00
CA SER A 103 -64.18 0.07 27.72
C SER A 103 -63.81 0.89 26.46
N GLY A 104 -62.77 1.72 26.51
CA GLY A 104 -61.90 1.93 25.34
C GLY A 104 -62.16 3.11 24.39
N ASN A 105 -62.93 4.14 24.77
CA ASN A 105 -63.12 5.33 23.92
C ASN A 105 -63.38 6.66 24.65
N ASP A 106 -63.77 6.64 25.94
CA ASP A 106 -64.09 7.85 26.71
C ASP A 106 -62.93 8.34 27.59
N HIS A 107 -61.69 8.00 27.21
CA HIS A 107 -60.50 8.39 27.96
C HIS A 107 -60.32 9.91 27.88
N PHE A 108 -60.51 10.60 29.01
CA PHE A 108 -60.31 12.04 29.19
C PHE A 108 -61.28 12.92 28.40
N ALA A 109 -62.59 12.63 28.45
CA ALA A 109 -63.62 13.48 27.84
C ALA A 109 -63.60 14.94 28.32
N ALA A 110 -63.03 15.20 29.50
CA ALA A 110 -62.83 16.52 30.07
C ALA A 110 -61.45 17.15 29.73
N CYS A 111 -60.58 16.47 28.97
CA CYS A 111 -59.32 17.04 28.53
C CYS A 111 -59.60 18.15 27.53
N SER A 112 -59.05 19.34 27.75
CA SER A 112 -59.24 20.50 26.86
C SER A 112 -58.75 20.28 25.42
N TYR A 113 -57.95 19.25 25.17
CA TYR A 113 -57.47 18.84 23.84
C TYR A 113 -58.32 17.72 23.21
N MET A 114 -59.32 17.20 23.95
CA MET A 114 -60.19 16.09 23.57
C MET A 114 -61.66 16.46 23.82
N GLY A 115 -62.44 16.71 22.77
CA GLY A 115 -63.88 16.94 22.86
C GLY A 115 -64.66 15.62 22.81
N CYS A 116 -65.36 15.28 23.90
CA CYS A 116 -66.23 14.09 23.96
C CYS A 116 -65.52 12.80 23.53
N GLY A 117 -64.30 12.55 24.04
CA GLY A 117 -63.51 11.36 23.72
C GLY A 117 -62.77 11.40 22.38
N ARG A 118 -62.87 12.50 21.62
CA ARG A 118 -62.21 12.69 20.33
C ARG A 118 -61.26 13.87 20.37
N CYS A 119 -60.15 13.77 19.66
CA CYS A 119 -59.21 14.88 19.58
C CYS A 119 -59.81 16.06 18.81
N LEU A 120 -59.70 17.27 19.37
CA LEU A 120 -60.27 18.48 18.76
C LEU A 120 -59.60 18.90 17.44
N VAL A 121 -58.40 18.38 17.17
CA VAL A 121 -57.66 18.67 15.92
C VAL A 121 -58.04 17.70 14.80
N CYS A 122 -58.19 16.42 15.14
CA CYS A 122 -58.20 15.32 14.16
C CYS A 122 -59.51 14.49 14.17
N ASP A 123 -60.44 14.78 15.09
CA ASP A 123 -61.73 14.09 15.36
C ASP A 123 -61.68 12.55 15.50
N CYS A 124 -60.52 11.98 15.86
CA CYS A 124 -60.39 10.54 16.11
C CYS A 124 -60.17 10.20 17.59
N GLY A 125 -60.42 8.93 17.93
CA GLY A 125 -60.44 8.43 19.31
C GLY A 125 -59.08 8.38 19.99
N ALA A 126 -59.12 8.48 21.32
CA ALA A 126 -57.98 8.54 22.23
C ALA A 126 -57.32 7.18 22.49
N LYS A 127 -56.01 7.20 22.78
CA LYS A 127 -55.25 6.12 23.43
C LYS A 127 -54.34 6.69 24.52
N SER A 128 -53.98 5.87 25.51
CA SER A 128 -53.14 6.27 26.65
C SER A 128 -51.70 5.77 26.51
N VAL A 129 -50.73 6.68 26.38
CA VAL A 129 -49.30 6.38 26.15
C VAL A 129 -48.39 7.52 26.66
N LYS A 130 -47.05 7.41 26.59
CA LYS A 130 -46.12 8.55 26.73
C LYS A 130 -45.16 8.68 25.55
N LEU A 131 -44.62 9.88 25.35
CA LEU A 131 -43.53 10.13 24.42
C LEU A 131 -42.17 9.97 25.11
N ILE A 132 -41.26 9.27 24.47
CA ILE A 132 -39.83 9.31 24.83
C ILE A 132 -39.02 9.72 23.60
N TYR A 133 -37.83 10.24 23.87
CA TYR A 133 -36.83 10.57 22.86
C TYR A 133 -35.78 9.47 22.83
N GLU A 134 -35.66 8.81 21.69
CA GLU A 134 -34.64 7.79 21.45
C GLU A 134 -33.58 8.38 20.51
N THR A 135 -32.34 8.34 20.95
CA THR A 135 -31.20 8.78 20.15
C THR A 135 -30.73 7.62 19.28
N GLN A 136 -30.69 7.82 17.96
CA GLN A 136 -30.16 6.85 17.01
C GLN A 136 -28.97 7.43 16.25
N THR A 137 -27.99 6.58 15.96
CA THR A 137 -26.83 6.94 15.14
C THR A 137 -27.02 6.37 13.75
N LEU A 138 -27.07 7.24 12.74
CA LEU A 138 -27.10 6.87 11.34
C LEU A 138 -25.69 6.99 10.76
N ASN A 139 -25.24 5.95 10.07
CA ASN A 139 -23.98 6.00 9.33
C ASN A 139 -24.26 6.40 7.87
N LYS A 140 -23.54 7.39 7.37
CA LYS A 140 -23.58 7.85 5.99
C LYS A 140 -22.22 7.64 5.34
N VAL A 141 -22.22 7.02 4.18
CA VAL A 141 -21.05 6.89 3.31
C VAL A 141 -20.98 8.10 2.38
N LEU A 142 -19.83 8.74 2.33
CA LEU A 142 -19.50 9.79 1.37
C LEU A 142 -18.91 9.12 0.12
N GLU A 143 -19.77 8.76 -0.83
CA GLU A 143 -19.42 7.92 -1.99
C GLU A 143 -18.22 8.47 -2.78
N ASP A 144 -18.16 9.78 -3.04
CA ASP A 144 -17.03 10.40 -3.74
C ASP A 144 -15.69 10.19 -2.99
N MET A 145 -15.71 10.28 -1.66
CA MET A 145 -14.53 10.02 -0.83
C MET A 145 -14.18 8.54 -0.78
N LYS A 146 -15.20 7.67 -0.77
CA LYS A 146 -15.02 6.22 -0.83
C LYS A 146 -14.37 5.79 -2.14
N GLU A 147 -14.80 6.33 -3.28
CA GLU A 147 -14.18 6.05 -4.57
C GLU A 147 -12.71 6.50 -4.61
N LEU A 148 -12.40 7.68 -4.05
CA LEU A 148 -11.03 8.17 -3.97
C LEU A 148 -10.16 7.28 -3.08
N TYR A 149 -10.71 6.79 -1.96
CA TYR A 149 -10.04 5.83 -1.09
C TYR A 149 -9.79 4.49 -1.80
N ASP A 150 -10.81 3.93 -2.46
CA ASP A 150 -10.73 2.64 -3.14
C ASP A 150 -9.71 2.69 -4.29
N ARG A 151 -9.71 3.75 -5.11
CA ARG A 151 -8.70 3.98 -6.15
C ARG A 151 -7.29 4.08 -5.57
N ALA A 152 -7.11 4.83 -4.49
CA ALA A 152 -5.81 4.95 -3.82
C ALA A 152 -5.33 3.60 -3.27
N ASN A 153 -6.25 2.76 -2.78
CA ASN A 153 -5.95 1.43 -2.27
C ASN A 153 -5.54 0.46 -3.38
N GLU A 154 -6.23 0.47 -4.53
CA GLU A 154 -5.85 -0.33 -5.70
C GLU A 154 -4.46 0.06 -6.24
N GLN A 155 -4.22 1.36 -6.40
CA GLN A 155 -2.91 1.88 -6.83
C GLN A 155 -1.80 1.53 -5.82
N HIS A 156 -2.09 1.61 -4.52
CA HIS A 156 -1.13 1.22 -3.50
C HIS A 156 -0.75 -0.26 -3.61
N GLN A 157 -1.72 -1.14 -3.83
CA GLN A 157 -1.45 -2.56 -4.03
C GLN A 157 -0.57 -2.79 -5.26
N GLN A 158 -0.90 -2.15 -6.38
CA GLN A 158 -0.11 -2.25 -7.61
C GLN A 158 1.35 -1.82 -7.39
N TYR A 159 1.59 -0.66 -6.77
CA TYR A 159 2.95 -0.19 -6.52
C TYR A 159 3.71 -1.06 -5.50
N SER A 160 3.00 -1.71 -4.58
CA SER A 160 3.58 -2.68 -3.65
C SER A 160 4.09 -3.92 -4.39
N ASP A 161 3.27 -4.45 -5.29
CA ASP A 161 3.62 -5.60 -6.12
C ASP A 161 4.79 -5.26 -7.06
N ASP A 162 4.77 -4.09 -7.69
CA ASP A 162 5.88 -3.60 -8.52
C ASP A 162 7.18 -3.47 -7.71
N ALA A 163 7.13 -2.88 -6.52
CA ALA A 163 8.30 -2.75 -5.64
C ALA A 163 8.89 -4.11 -5.26
N ASN A 164 8.04 -5.08 -4.90
CA ASN A 164 8.45 -6.44 -4.59
C ASN A 164 9.11 -7.14 -5.79
N ASN A 165 8.52 -6.98 -6.98
CA ASN A 165 9.05 -7.54 -8.22
C ASN A 165 10.40 -6.94 -8.60
N PHE A 166 10.56 -5.61 -8.51
CA PHE A 166 11.83 -4.95 -8.76
C PHE A 166 12.90 -5.36 -7.74
N GLN A 167 12.53 -5.55 -6.48
CA GLN A 167 13.48 -6.00 -5.45
C GLN A 167 13.95 -7.45 -5.67
N SER A 168 13.05 -8.35 -6.08
CA SER A 168 13.41 -9.71 -6.47
C SER A 168 14.33 -9.72 -7.71
N THR A 169 13.97 -8.94 -8.74
CA THR A 169 14.76 -8.80 -9.97
C THR A 169 16.16 -8.27 -9.67
N LEU A 170 16.26 -7.26 -8.79
CA LEU A 170 17.52 -6.69 -8.34
C LEU A 170 18.42 -7.74 -7.66
N ALA A 171 17.87 -8.56 -6.76
CA ALA A 171 18.63 -9.63 -6.10
C ALA A 171 19.16 -10.68 -7.09
N ASN A 172 18.36 -11.03 -8.09
CA ASN A 172 18.76 -11.98 -9.13
C ASN A 172 19.89 -11.42 -10.03
N LEU A 173 19.78 -10.16 -10.43
CA LEU A 173 20.82 -9.48 -11.22
C LEU A 173 22.12 -9.35 -10.43
N GLN A 174 22.05 -9.04 -9.14
CA GLN A 174 23.23 -9.00 -8.26
C GLN A 174 23.91 -10.37 -8.16
N THR A 175 23.13 -11.42 -7.95
CA THR A 175 23.66 -12.80 -7.91
C THR A 175 24.35 -13.17 -9.22
N THR A 176 23.75 -12.80 -10.36
CA THR A 176 24.31 -13.03 -11.69
C THR A 176 25.61 -12.27 -11.92
N ALA A 177 25.66 -10.99 -11.54
CA ALA A 177 26.85 -10.17 -11.64
C ALA A 177 27.99 -10.74 -10.78
N ASN A 178 27.71 -11.11 -9.52
CA ASN A 178 28.69 -11.73 -8.63
C ASN A 178 29.26 -13.04 -9.20
N ALA A 179 28.41 -13.89 -9.78
CA ALA A 179 28.87 -15.14 -10.41
C ALA A 179 29.82 -14.88 -11.59
N LYS A 180 29.55 -13.84 -12.38
CA LYS A 180 30.43 -13.43 -13.49
C LYS A 180 31.75 -12.85 -12.97
N TYR A 181 31.75 -12.07 -11.90
CA TYR A 181 32.98 -11.60 -11.24
C TYR A 181 33.86 -12.77 -10.78
N GLU A 182 33.27 -13.79 -10.16
CA GLU A 182 34.00 -15.00 -9.74
C GLU A 182 34.59 -15.77 -10.94
N GLU A 183 33.86 -15.87 -12.05
CA GLU A 183 34.38 -16.49 -13.28
C GLU A 183 35.53 -15.67 -13.89
N ILE A 184 35.43 -14.34 -13.92
CA ILE A 184 36.54 -13.46 -14.35
C ILE A 184 37.77 -13.71 -13.47
N HIS A 185 37.60 -13.72 -12.16
CA HIS A 185 38.69 -13.95 -11.21
C HIS A 185 39.36 -15.32 -11.41
N LYS A 186 38.56 -16.38 -11.62
CA LYS A 186 39.05 -17.72 -11.97
C LYS A 186 39.82 -17.72 -13.27
N LEU A 187 39.30 -17.10 -14.34
CA LEU A 187 39.97 -17.02 -15.64
C LEU A 187 41.28 -16.24 -15.55
N CYS A 188 41.32 -15.13 -14.80
CA CYS A 188 42.55 -14.37 -14.55
C CYS A 188 43.59 -15.21 -13.81
N LYS A 189 43.18 -16.01 -12.81
CA LYS A 189 44.07 -16.92 -12.08
C LYS A 189 44.61 -18.06 -12.95
N GLU A 190 43.78 -18.62 -13.84
CA GLU A 190 44.26 -19.65 -14.78
C GLU A 190 45.18 -19.03 -15.85
N LEU A 191 44.87 -17.82 -16.30
CA LEU A 191 45.70 -17.09 -17.25
C LEU A 191 47.06 -16.71 -16.65
N SER A 192 47.13 -16.25 -15.40
CA SER A 192 48.40 -15.89 -14.76
C SER A 192 49.37 -17.07 -14.62
N LYS A 193 48.86 -18.30 -14.41
CA LYS A 193 49.68 -19.52 -14.43
C LYS A 193 50.38 -19.74 -15.78
N ILE A 194 49.71 -19.39 -16.88
CA ILE A 194 50.24 -19.52 -18.25
C ILE A 194 51.13 -18.31 -18.59
N CYS A 195 50.75 -17.12 -18.12
CA CYS A 195 51.36 -15.83 -18.45
C CYS A 195 52.56 -15.43 -17.59
N SER A 196 53.13 -16.29 -16.75
CA SER A 196 54.38 -16.05 -16.00
C SER A 196 55.60 -15.63 -16.86
N ARG A 197 55.43 -15.49 -18.18
CA ARG A 197 56.42 -15.03 -19.16
C ARG A 197 55.96 -13.92 -20.12
N PHE A 198 54.75 -13.35 -20.01
CA PHE A 198 54.27 -12.34 -20.98
C PHE A 198 53.36 -11.23 -20.39
N ASN A 199 53.49 -10.03 -20.94
CA ASN A 199 52.92 -8.76 -20.47
C ASN A 199 51.39 -8.67 -20.68
N PHE A 200 50.60 -9.30 -19.80
CA PHE A 200 49.12 -9.31 -19.76
C PHE A 200 48.52 -8.01 -19.16
N VAL A 201 49.38 -7.14 -18.62
CA VAL A 201 49.03 -6.03 -17.74
C VAL A 201 48.28 -4.90 -18.46
N ASP A 202 48.72 -4.52 -19.67
CA ASP A 202 48.20 -3.32 -20.35
C ASP A 202 46.75 -3.49 -20.83
N GLU A 203 46.39 -4.68 -21.34
CA GLU A 203 45.04 -4.95 -21.85
C GLU A 203 44.02 -5.17 -20.71
N LEU A 204 44.47 -5.67 -19.56
CA LEU A 204 43.63 -5.79 -18.36
C LEU A 204 43.40 -4.42 -17.71
N ASN A 205 44.41 -3.55 -17.65
CA ASN A 205 44.30 -2.21 -17.08
C ASN A 205 43.26 -1.33 -17.80
N ALA A 206 43.22 -1.33 -19.13
CA ALA A 206 42.22 -0.55 -19.88
C ALA A 206 40.78 -1.00 -19.59
N ASN A 207 40.55 -2.29 -19.36
CA ASN A 207 39.23 -2.81 -19.01
C ASN A 207 38.86 -2.53 -17.54
N LEU A 208 39.84 -2.60 -16.62
CA LEU A 208 39.65 -2.24 -15.22
C LEU A 208 39.24 -0.77 -15.06
N GLU A 209 39.81 0.12 -15.87
CA GLU A 209 39.45 1.54 -15.86
C GLU A 209 38.00 1.78 -16.27
N SER A 210 37.49 1.06 -17.28
CA SER A 210 36.06 1.08 -17.64
C SER A 210 35.17 0.57 -16.51
N MET A 211 35.56 -0.56 -15.89
CA MET A 211 34.81 -1.13 -14.76
C MET A 211 34.78 -0.18 -13.55
N ARG A 212 35.85 0.60 -13.32
CA ARG A 212 35.88 1.64 -12.27
C ARG A 212 34.90 2.76 -12.56
N GLN A 213 34.80 3.22 -13.81
CA GLN A 213 33.84 4.26 -14.18
C GLN A 213 32.40 3.75 -13.98
N ASP A 214 32.12 2.52 -14.42
CA ASP A 214 30.82 1.87 -14.24
C ASP A 214 30.48 1.70 -12.75
N ALA A 215 31.43 1.25 -11.93
CA ALA A 215 31.25 1.10 -10.49
C ALA A 215 30.94 2.44 -9.80
N LYS A 216 31.60 3.54 -10.21
CA LYS A 216 31.33 4.88 -9.67
C LYS A 216 29.92 5.38 -10.02
N ALA A 217 29.35 4.93 -11.13
CA ALA A 217 27.98 5.27 -11.52
C ALA A 217 26.92 4.55 -10.67
N ILE A 218 27.28 3.49 -9.94
CA ILE A 218 26.38 2.76 -9.04
C ILE A 218 26.03 3.63 -7.84
N ARG A 219 24.75 3.98 -7.71
CA ARG A 219 24.24 4.78 -6.58
C ARG A 219 24.20 4.01 -5.26
N ASN A 220 23.94 2.70 -5.32
CA ASN A 220 23.89 1.87 -4.12
C ASN A 220 25.28 1.69 -3.52
N THR A 221 25.48 2.19 -2.30
CA THR A 221 26.78 2.23 -1.61
C THR A 221 27.37 0.85 -1.33
N ASN A 222 26.55 -0.15 -1.02
CA ASN A 222 27.03 -1.51 -0.77
C ASN A 222 27.46 -2.20 -2.06
N LEU A 223 26.70 -2.02 -3.14
CA LEU A 223 27.04 -2.58 -4.45
C LEU A 223 28.26 -1.90 -5.06
N ARG A 224 28.33 -0.58 -4.94
CA ARG A 224 29.53 0.17 -5.34
C ARG A 224 30.76 -0.35 -4.60
N LYS A 225 30.68 -0.46 -3.26
CA LYS A 225 31.79 -1.01 -2.46
C LYS A 225 32.17 -2.42 -2.89
N ASN A 226 31.19 -3.28 -3.21
CA ASN A 226 31.47 -4.65 -3.64
C ASN A 226 32.16 -4.66 -5.02
N ALA A 227 31.62 -3.92 -5.98
CA ALA A 227 32.22 -3.76 -7.31
C ALA A 227 33.65 -3.16 -7.22
N GLU A 228 33.85 -2.12 -6.41
CA GLU A 228 35.16 -1.52 -6.14
C GLU A 228 36.13 -2.52 -5.49
N ALA A 229 35.66 -3.34 -4.55
CA ALA A 229 36.47 -4.38 -3.90
C ALA A 229 36.87 -5.49 -4.89
N GLU A 230 35.98 -5.91 -5.78
CA GLU A 230 36.32 -6.88 -6.83
C GLU A 230 37.30 -6.31 -7.86
N ILE A 231 37.12 -5.07 -8.29
CA ILE A 231 38.05 -4.37 -9.16
C ILE A 231 39.45 -4.29 -8.51
N ALA A 232 39.52 -3.95 -7.22
CA ALA A 232 40.78 -3.90 -6.48
C ALA A 232 41.47 -5.28 -6.39
N ARG A 233 40.70 -6.39 -6.32
CA ARG A 233 41.25 -7.74 -6.38
C ARG A 233 41.83 -8.06 -7.75
N LEU A 234 41.13 -7.68 -8.83
CA LEU A 234 41.60 -7.88 -10.20
C LEU A 234 42.86 -7.05 -10.52
N GLU A 235 42.98 -5.85 -9.96
CA GLU A 235 44.19 -5.02 -10.09
C GLU A 235 45.42 -5.63 -9.42
N LYS A 236 45.25 -6.25 -8.24
CA LYS A 236 46.34 -6.98 -7.58
C LYS A 236 46.80 -8.18 -8.40
N LEU A 237 45.90 -8.79 -9.17
CA LEU A 237 46.23 -9.86 -10.11
C LEU A 237 46.94 -9.35 -11.37
N ALA A 238 46.63 -8.14 -11.82
CA ALA A 238 47.28 -7.51 -12.97
C ALA A 238 48.73 -7.07 -12.67
N ASN A 239 49.02 -6.70 -11.42
CA ASN A 239 50.30 -6.13 -11.00
C ASN A 239 51.26 -7.12 -10.31
N ASN A 240 50.89 -8.42 -10.25
CA ASN A 240 51.73 -9.52 -9.74
C ASN A 240 52.17 -10.42 -10.91
#